data_AF-A0A4P5QP57-F1
#
_entry.id   AF-A0A4P5QP57-F1
#
_cell.length_a   1.000
_cell.length_b   1.000
_cell.length_c   1.000
_cell.angle_alpha   90.00
_cell.angle_beta   90.00
_cell.angle_gamma   90.00
#
_symmetry.space_group_name_H-M   'P 1'
#
loop_
_entity.id
_entity.type
_entity.pdbx_description
1 polymer ?
#
loop_
_entity_poly.entity_id
_entity_poly.type
_entity_poly.pdbx_seq_one_letter_code
_entity_poly.pdbx_strand_id
1 'polypeptide(L)'
;MMRVFLLLLSAVFTMAVASAVAAPAKTPTKNGPGKEEKLRLAGEVFRIFEAKCADCHGSHLPKPKGKFGYVLDLKRVAENPKYIVLGDPKESELFQMVKNDEMPGEDADVPALTPEEKKTVEAWVLAGAPHVLPAGVSASPETKPETKVSFLRRVANWLGKFHPLSTHFPVGLLMTAVLAEAIAWWLKRDEWMLLVRFLTVLGALSSIPTTVLGWFANFPTVSGSEIATIYRFHQVLGTATSAWALVCATLVCIAECEEGSLSRRRFRGALLFGAFLISVVGFLGGALNAGGLGHYKF
;
A
#
# COMPACT_ATOMS: atom_id res chain seq x y z
N MET A 1 38.75 -78.90 -21.81
CA MET A 1 39.70 -79.09 -22.92
C MET A 1 40.23 -77.71 -23.28
N MET A 2 41.30 -77.21 -22.65
CA MET A 2 42.71 -77.56 -22.88
C MET A 2 43.20 -77.05 -24.24
N ARG A 3 43.98 -75.95 -24.24
CA ARG A 3 45.27 -75.71 -24.95
C ARG A 3 45.44 -74.22 -25.31
N VAL A 4 46.41 -73.43 -24.81
CA VAL A 4 47.90 -73.55 -24.76
C VAL A 4 48.56 -72.71 -25.87
N PHE A 5 49.48 -71.83 -25.45
CA PHE A 5 50.69 -71.33 -26.12
C PHE A 5 50.62 -70.10 -27.07
N LEU A 6 51.33 -68.99 -26.74
CA LEU A 6 52.74 -68.62 -27.08
C LEU A 6 52.78 -67.99 -28.50
N LEU A 7 53.34 -66.81 -28.84
CA LEU A 7 54.58 -66.12 -28.49
C LEU A 7 54.59 -64.70 -29.10
N LEU A 8 55.36 -63.79 -28.46
CA LEU A 8 56.27 -62.78 -29.03
C LEU A 8 55.76 -61.76 -30.06
N LEU A 9 55.84 -60.47 -29.72
CA LEU A 9 56.87 -59.59 -30.31
C LEU A 9 57.10 -58.33 -29.45
N SER A 10 58.36 -57.98 -29.33
CA SER A 10 58.99 -56.97 -28.49
C SER A 10 59.10 -55.59 -29.16
N ALA A 11 59.30 -54.56 -28.30
CA ALA A 11 59.73 -53.18 -28.58
C ALA A 11 58.62 -52.27 -29.16
N VAL A 12 58.36 -51.07 -28.65
CA VAL A 12 59.33 -49.97 -28.45
C VAL A 12 58.93 -49.09 -27.26
N PHE A 13 59.97 -48.66 -26.57
CA PHE A 13 60.04 -47.71 -25.48
C PHE A 13 59.72 -46.28 -25.96
N THR A 14 58.70 -45.62 -25.38
CA THR A 14 58.65 -44.17 -25.27
C THR A 14 57.90 -43.77 -24.00
N MET A 15 58.67 -43.34 -22.99
CA MET A 15 58.18 -42.49 -21.91
C MET A 15 57.83 -41.12 -22.48
N ALA A 16 56.61 -40.63 -22.28
CA ALA A 16 56.30 -39.20 -22.21
C ALA A 16 54.91 -38.95 -21.61
N VAL A 17 54.91 -38.78 -20.29
CA VAL A 17 54.12 -37.82 -19.50
C VAL A 17 52.73 -37.43 -20.03
N ALA A 18 51.69 -38.00 -19.43
CA ALA A 18 50.34 -37.46 -19.45
C ALA A 18 50.26 -36.25 -18.51
N SER A 19 50.25 -35.03 -19.06
CA SER A 19 49.81 -33.85 -18.33
C SER A 19 48.28 -33.82 -18.29
N ALA A 20 47.71 -34.47 -17.28
CA ALA A 20 46.37 -34.16 -16.84
C ALA A 20 46.41 -32.77 -16.16
N VAL A 21 45.91 -31.74 -16.86
CA VAL A 21 45.58 -30.46 -16.24
C VAL A 21 44.37 -30.70 -15.35
N ALA A 22 44.64 -31.08 -14.10
CA ALA A 22 43.67 -31.08 -13.03
C ALA A 22 43.30 -29.63 -12.73
N ALA A 23 42.05 -29.26 -12.99
CA ALA A 23 41.47 -28.04 -12.43
C ALA A 23 41.61 -28.08 -10.91
N PRO A 24 41.95 -26.95 -10.24
CA PRO A 24 42.12 -26.96 -8.79
C PRO A 24 40.74 -27.16 -8.14
N ALA A 25 40.55 -28.34 -7.57
CA ALA A 25 39.48 -28.59 -6.62
C ALA A 25 39.69 -27.65 -5.41
N LYS A 26 38.80 -26.67 -5.25
CA LYS A 26 38.77 -25.82 -4.06
C LYS A 26 38.41 -26.68 -2.85
N THR A 27 39.38 -26.84 -1.96
CA THR A 27 39.24 -27.45 -0.63
C THR A 27 38.12 -26.75 0.16
N PRO A 28 37.23 -27.46 0.86
CA PRO A 28 36.22 -26.85 1.71
C PRO A 28 36.87 -26.38 3.01
N THR A 29 37.07 -25.07 3.15
CA THR A 29 37.57 -24.44 4.37
C THR A 29 36.48 -24.41 5.45
N LYS A 30 36.80 -24.97 6.63
CA LYS A 30 36.06 -24.96 7.90
C LYS A 30 35.98 -23.59 8.60
N ASN A 31 35.99 -22.50 7.85
CA ASN A 31 35.79 -21.15 8.37
C ASN A 31 34.53 -20.59 7.71
N GLY A 32 33.67 -19.92 8.48
CA GLY A 32 32.43 -19.32 7.95
C GLY A 32 32.68 -18.43 6.72
N PRO A 33 31.62 -18.02 6.00
CA PRO A 33 31.74 -17.42 4.68
C PRO A 33 32.75 -16.28 4.68
N GLY A 34 33.71 -16.36 3.75
CA GLY A 34 34.80 -15.41 3.64
C GLY A 34 34.28 -13.99 3.37
N LYS A 35 35.10 -12.97 3.65
CA LYS A 35 34.72 -11.56 3.45
C LYS A 35 34.18 -11.27 2.04
N GLU A 36 34.76 -11.88 1.03
CA GLU A 36 34.36 -11.76 -0.37
C GLU A 36 32.99 -12.40 -0.65
N GLU A 37 32.72 -13.57 -0.05
CA GLU A 37 31.43 -14.24 -0.17
C GLU A 37 30.32 -13.45 0.52
N LYS A 38 30.60 -12.89 1.71
CA LYS A 38 29.67 -12.00 2.42
C LYS A 38 29.33 -10.74 1.60
N LEU A 39 30.32 -10.16 0.94
CA LEU A 39 30.14 -9.00 0.06
C LEU A 39 29.28 -9.35 -1.16
N ARG A 40 29.50 -10.51 -1.76
CA ARG A 40 28.70 -11.02 -2.89
C ARG A 40 27.25 -11.26 -2.47
N LEU A 41 27.03 -11.97 -1.36
CA LEU A 41 25.69 -12.28 -0.83
C LEU A 41 24.89 -11.00 -0.52
N ALA A 42 25.53 -9.99 0.10
CA ALA A 42 24.89 -8.71 0.36
C ALA A 42 24.43 -8.02 -0.94
N GLY A 43 25.27 -8.03 -1.98
CA GLY A 43 24.94 -7.46 -3.28
C GLY A 43 23.82 -8.21 -4.02
N GLU A 44 23.80 -9.54 -3.96
CA GLU A 44 22.76 -10.37 -4.58
C GLU A 44 21.41 -10.19 -3.87
N VAL A 45 21.37 -10.21 -2.54
CA VAL A 45 20.14 -9.98 -1.76
C VAL A 45 19.61 -8.56 -1.97
N PHE A 46 20.49 -7.56 -2.02
CA PHE A 46 20.07 -6.18 -2.30
C PHE A 46 19.30 -6.08 -3.62
N ARG A 47 19.79 -6.72 -4.69
CA ARG A 47 19.13 -6.70 -6.01
C ARG A 47 17.79 -7.44 -5.99
N ILE A 48 17.70 -8.55 -5.26
CA ILE A 48 16.44 -9.29 -5.07
C ILE A 48 15.42 -8.40 -4.36
N PHE A 49 15.81 -7.74 -3.27
CA PHE A 49 14.93 -6.86 -2.51
C PHE A 49 14.52 -5.61 -3.29
N GLU A 50 15.43 -5.07 -4.11
CA GLU A 50 15.11 -3.96 -5.02
C GLU A 50 14.10 -4.37 -6.08
N ALA A 51 14.29 -5.53 -6.72
CA ALA A 51 13.43 -5.98 -7.80
C ALA A 51 12.05 -6.50 -7.33
N LYS A 52 11.95 -7.06 -6.11
CA LYS A 52 10.76 -7.80 -5.68
C LYS A 52 10.11 -7.31 -4.38
N CYS A 53 10.74 -6.39 -3.65
CA CYS A 53 10.25 -5.97 -2.34
C CYS A 53 10.09 -4.45 -2.19
N ALA A 54 10.91 -3.66 -2.89
CA ALA A 54 10.97 -2.20 -2.70
C ALA A 54 9.67 -1.46 -3.07
N ASP A 55 8.84 -2.02 -3.95
CA ASP A 55 7.57 -1.40 -4.37
C ASP A 55 6.54 -1.32 -3.24
N CYS A 56 6.60 -2.24 -2.26
CA CYS A 56 5.71 -2.26 -1.09
C CYS A 56 6.43 -1.96 0.23
N HIS A 57 7.74 -2.16 0.29
CA HIS A 57 8.57 -2.05 1.50
C HIS A 57 9.74 -1.05 1.37
N GLY A 58 9.74 -0.23 0.33
CA GLY A 58 10.74 0.83 0.13
C GLY A 58 10.56 2.03 1.06
N SER A 59 11.67 2.71 1.35
CA SER A 59 11.70 3.92 2.19
C SER A 59 11.07 5.16 1.55
N HIS A 60 10.91 5.14 0.23
CA HIS A 60 10.26 6.20 -0.51
C HIS A 60 8.72 6.17 -0.37
N LEU A 61 8.16 5.07 0.15
CA LEU A 61 6.71 4.89 0.24
C LEU A 61 6.13 5.69 1.41
N PRO A 62 5.04 6.45 1.20
CA PRO A 62 4.38 7.20 2.26
C PRO A 62 3.69 6.30 3.30
N LYS A 63 3.32 5.06 2.92
CA LYS A 63 2.66 4.08 3.79
C LYS A 63 3.11 2.65 3.44
N PRO A 64 4.30 2.23 3.88
CA PRO A 64 4.85 0.90 3.57
C PRO A 64 4.01 -0.20 4.23
N LYS A 65 3.83 -1.33 3.54
CA LYS A 65 3.09 -2.49 4.08
C LYS A 65 3.80 -3.03 5.33
N GLY A 66 3.03 -3.46 6.32
CA GLY A 66 3.55 -4.02 7.57
C GLY A 66 4.38 -3.06 8.44
N LYS A 67 4.34 -1.74 8.19
CA LYS A 67 5.26 -0.74 8.79
C LYS A 67 6.74 -1.08 8.52
N PHE A 68 7.01 -1.85 7.47
CA PHE A 68 8.34 -2.29 7.04
C PHE A 68 8.68 -1.54 5.76
N GLY A 69 9.30 -0.36 5.90
CA GLY A 69 9.59 0.57 4.81
C GLY A 69 11.07 0.86 4.64
N TYR A 70 11.92 -0.13 4.82
CA TYR A 70 13.38 0.04 4.79
C TYR A 70 14.06 -1.22 4.26
N VAL A 71 13.40 -1.97 3.38
CA VAL A 71 13.90 -3.28 2.92
C VAL A 71 15.29 -3.20 2.25
N LEU A 72 15.62 -2.07 1.62
CA LEU A 72 16.92 -1.82 0.99
C LEU A 72 18.03 -1.42 1.98
N ASP A 73 17.67 -1.06 3.21
CA ASP A 73 18.64 -0.80 4.28
C ASP A 73 18.98 -2.13 4.96
N LEU A 74 19.86 -2.91 4.33
CA LEU A 74 20.24 -4.24 4.80
C LEU A 74 20.80 -4.21 6.24
N LYS A 75 21.43 -3.11 6.65
CA LYS A 75 21.93 -2.95 8.01
C LYS A 75 20.77 -2.93 8.99
N ARG A 76 19.78 -2.07 8.75
CA ARG A 76 18.59 -1.96 9.60
C ARG A 76 17.73 -3.22 9.59
N VAL A 77 17.65 -3.91 8.46
CA VAL A 77 16.97 -5.22 8.35
C VAL A 77 17.69 -6.27 9.19
N ALA A 78 19.02 -6.37 9.10
CA ALA A 78 19.82 -7.33 9.85
C ALA A 78 19.84 -7.06 11.37
N GLU A 79 19.79 -5.80 11.79
CA GLU A 79 19.77 -5.39 13.20
C GLU A 79 18.40 -5.60 13.87
N ASN A 80 17.35 -5.92 13.12
CA ASN A 80 16.01 -6.12 13.68
C ASN A 80 15.75 -7.61 14.03
N PRO A 81 15.82 -7.98 15.32
CA PRO A 81 15.71 -9.39 15.74
C PRO A 81 14.32 -9.98 15.51
N LYS A 82 13.30 -9.15 15.26
CA LYS A 82 11.97 -9.62 14.90
C LYS A 82 11.97 -10.27 13.51
N TYR A 83 12.70 -9.68 12.56
CA TYR A 83 12.68 -10.13 11.16
C TYR A 83 13.83 -11.07 10.82
N ILE A 84 15.01 -10.85 11.40
CA ILE A 84 16.21 -11.62 11.12
C ILE A 84 16.84 -12.07 12.44
N VAL A 85 16.98 -13.38 12.60
CA VAL A 85 17.82 -14.01 13.62
C VAL A 85 19.14 -14.40 12.94
N LEU A 86 20.22 -13.72 13.33
CA LEU A 86 21.52 -13.88 12.67
C LEU A 86 22.02 -15.32 12.74
N GLY A 87 22.29 -15.92 11.58
CA GLY A 87 22.76 -17.29 11.47
C GLY A 87 21.67 -18.35 11.55
N ASP A 88 20.40 -17.99 11.78
CA ASP A 88 19.29 -18.92 11.84
C ASP A 88 18.11 -18.49 10.93
N PRO A 89 18.04 -19.02 9.70
CA PRO A 89 16.91 -18.76 8.81
C PRO A 89 15.58 -19.31 9.34
N LYS A 90 15.58 -20.37 10.16
CA LYS A 90 14.34 -21.01 10.63
C LYS A 90 13.59 -20.11 11.61
N GLU A 91 14.34 -19.40 12.45
CA GLU A 91 13.81 -18.45 13.42
C GLU A 91 13.64 -17.03 12.84
N SER A 92 14.10 -16.79 11.61
CA SER A 92 13.95 -15.50 10.93
C SER A 92 12.57 -15.37 10.26
N GLU A 93 11.68 -14.55 10.84
CA GLU A 93 10.32 -14.30 10.32
C GLU A 93 10.32 -13.92 8.83
N LEU A 94 11.27 -13.07 8.40
CA LEU A 94 11.40 -12.66 7.00
C LEU A 94 11.67 -13.86 6.08
N PHE A 95 12.58 -14.75 6.47
CA PHE A 95 12.91 -15.91 5.63
C PHE A 95 11.77 -16.93 5.60
N GLN A 96 11.04 -17.13 6.70
CA GLN A 96 9.88 -18.02 6.72
C GLN A 96 8.78 -17.54 5.76
N MET A 97 8.46 -16.23 5.77
CA MET A 97 7.48 -15.66 4.86
C MET A 97 7.89 -15.82 3.38
N VAL A 98 9.16 -15.58 3.06
CA VAL A 98 9.71 -15.78 1.71
C VAL A 98 9.70 -17.26 1.30
N LYS A 99 10.04 -18.15 2.22
CA LYS A 99 10.07 -19.60 1.97
C LYS A 99 8.68 -20.14 1.65
N ASN A 100 7.67 -19.67 2.39
CA ASN A 100 6.28 -20.09 2.28
C ASN A 100 5.51 -19.41 1.14
N ASP A 101 6.15 -18.58 0.33
CA ASP A 101 5.50 -17.80 -0.74
C ASP A 101 4.42 -16.82 -0.22
N GLU A 102 4.51 -16.43 1.05
CA GLU A 102 3.65 -15.39 1.64
C GLU A 102 4.11 -13.98 1.21
N MET A 103 5.36 -13.85 0.77
CA MET A 103 5.97 -12.61 0.29
C MET A 103 6.76 -12.86 -1.02
N PRO A 104 6.50 -12.11 -2.11
CA PRO A 104 5.53 -11.00 -2.24
C PRO A 104 4.06 -11.47 -2.16
N GLY A 105 3.19 -10.67 -1.55
CA GLY A 105 1.77 -11.02 -1.37
C GLY A 105 1.01 -11.17 -2.69
N GLU A 106 -0.17 -11.81 -2.67
CA GLU A 106 -0.99 -12.09 -3.86
C GLU A 106 -1.39 -10.85 -4.67
N ASP A 107 -1.37 -9.68 -4.02
CA ASP A 107 -1.68 -8.38 -4.61
C ASP A 107 -0.45 -7.64 -5.17
N ALA A 108 0.71 -8.30 -5.25
CA ALA A 108 1.92 -7.75 -5.83
C ALA A 108 2.05 -8.07 -7.33
N ASP A 109 2.40 -7.06 -8.14
CA ASP A 109 2.66 -7.21 -9.58
C ASP A 109 4.02 -7.88 -9.90
N VAL A 110 4.66 -8.50 -8.90
CA VAL A 110 5.95 -9.18 -9.02
C VAL A 110 5.81 -10.66 -8.65
N PRO A 111 6.42 -11.59 -9.42
CA PRO A 111 6.33 -13.01 -9.13
C PRO A 111 7.09 -13.36 -7.86
N ALA A 112 6.68 -14.47 -7.24
CA ALA A 112 7.37 -15.08 -6.11
C ALA A 112 8.88 -15.30 -6.39
N LEU A 113 9.67 -15.41 -5.32
CA LEU A 113 11.10 -15.66 -5.46
C LEU A 113 11.33 -17.04 -6.07
N THR A 114 12.28 -17.14 -7.00
CA THR A 114 12.68 -18.44 -7.55
C THR A 114 13.38 -19.28 -6.47
N PRO A 115 13.45 -20.61 -6.62
CA PRO A 115 14.16 -21.47 -5.67
C PRO A 115 15.62 -21.02 -5.42
N GLU A 116 16.28 -20.50 -6.46
CA GLU A 116 17.65 -19.97 -6.40
C GLU A 116 17.72 -18.68 -5.60
N GLU A 117 16.78 -17.75 -5.80
CA GLU A 117 16.71 -16.50 -5.04
C GLU A 117 16.41 -16.77 -3.56
N LYS A 118 15.48 -17.69 -3.26
CA LYS A 118 15.21 -18.12 -1.88
C LYS A 118 16.46 -18.67 -1.21
N LYS A 119 17.24 -19.50 -1.92
CA LYS A 119 18.50 -20.05 -1.42
C LYS A 119 19.56 -18.96 -1.18
N THR A 120 19.59 -17.92 -2.01
CA THR A 120 20.48 -16.77 -1.81
C THR A 120 20.12 -15.98 -0.55
N VAL A 121 18.82 -15.75 -0.30
CA VAL A 121 18.35 -15.11 0.93
C VAL A 121 18.66 -15.99 2.15
N GLU A 122 18.46 -17.30 2.06
CA GLU A 122 18.82 -18.27 3.12
C GLU A 122 20.30 -18.19 3.47
N ALA A 123 21.17 -18.25 2.45
CA ALA A 123 22.62 -18.18 2.60
C ALA A 123 23.07 -16.84 3.20
N TRP A 124 22.39 -15.75 2.86
CA TRP A 124 22.66 -14.43 3.43
C TRP A 124 22.32 -14.37 4.93
N VAL A 125 21.17 -14.92 5.35
CA VAL A 125 20.81 -15.00 6.78
C VAL A 125 21.80 -15.90 7.55
N LEU A 126 22.15 -17.07 6.99
CA LEU A 126 23.16 -17.98 7.54
C LEU A 126 24.53 -17.30 7.69
N ALA A 127 24.90 -16.44 6.74
CA ALA A 127 26.17 -15.69 6.77
C ALA A 127 26.20 -14.55 7.81
N GLY A 128 25.11 -14.36 8.55
CA GLY A 128 24.95 -13.28 9.53
C GLY A 128 24.50 -11.97 8.90
N ALA A 129 23.69 -12.05 7.84
CA ALA A 129 23.06 -10.92 7.15
C ALA A 129 24.04 -9.77 6.85
N PRO A 130 25.11 -10.02 6.07
CA PRO A 130 26.08 -8.98 5.74
C PRO A 130 25.42 -7.81 5.01
N HIS A 131 25.74 -6.59 5.42
CA HIS A 131 25.11 -5.35 4.94
C HIS A 131 26.04 -4.46 4.09
N VAL A 132 27.33 -4.82 3.98
CA VAL A 132 28.30 -4.08 3.16
C VAL A 132 28.10 -4.49 1.70
N LEU A 133 27.84 -3.52 0.82
CA LEU A 133 27.61 -3.75 -0.60
C LEU A 133 28.91 -3.63 -1.42
N PRO A 134 29.03 -4.38 -2.55
CA PRO A 134 30.16 -4.25 -3.45
C PRO A 134 30.17 -2.88 -4.13
N ALA A 135 31.38 -2.36 -4.42
CA ALA A 135 31.54 -1.10 -5.14
C ALA A 135 30.80 -1.14 -6.48
N GLY A 136 29.91 -0.17 -6.72
CA GLY A 136 29.04 -0.11 -7.91
C GLY A 136 27.61 -0.62 -7.71
N VAL A 137 27.32 -1.31 -6.60
CA VAL A 137 25.94 -1.57 -6.12
C VAL A 137 25.68 -0.58 -4.99
N SER A 138 25.20 0.60 -5.36
CA SER A 138 24.92 1.65 -4.38
C SER A 138 23.54 1.43 -3.79
N ALA A 139 23.46 1.04 -2.52
CA ALA A 139 22.35 1.50 -1.69
C ALA A 139 22.42 3.02 -1.72
N SER A 140 21.44 3.64 -2.38
CA SER A 140 21.35 5.09 -2.56
C SER A 140 21.87 5.83 -1.33
N PRO A 141 22.95 6.63 -1.46
CA PRO A 141 23.40 7.47 -0.37
C PRO A 141 22.44 8.65 -0.33
N GLU A 142 21.43 8.59 0.52
CA GLU A 142 20.90 9.75 1.24
C GLU A 142 19.69 9.33 2.09
N THR A 143 19.98 9.04 3.37
CA THR A 143 19.07 9.56 4.40
C THR A 143 19.22 11.07 4.34
N LYS A 144 18.40 11.72 3.50
CA LYS A 144 18.18 13.16 3.59
C LYS A 144 17.85 13.43 5.06
N PRO A 145 18.49 14.41 5.74
CA PRO A 145 18.13 14.74 7.11
C PRO A 145 16.63 14.98 7.10
N GLU A 146 15.90 14.36 8.05
CA GLU A 146 14.48 14.58 8.24
C GLU A 146 14.22 16.08 8.10
N THR A 147 13.68 16.48 6.95
CA THR A 147 13.16 17.83 6.79
C THR A 147 12.10 17.89 7.86
N LYS A 148 12.34 18.68 8.93
CA LYS A 148 11.38 18.88 10.00
C LYS A 148 10.09 19.30 9.32
N VAL A 149 9.21 18.32 9.06
CA VAL A 149 7.96 18.55 8.34
C VAL A 149 7.31 19.67 9.10
N SER A 150 7.05 20.81 8.44
CA SER A 150 6.65 22.03 9.13
C SER A 150 5.53 21.68 10.10
N PHE A 151 5.58 22.21 11.33
CA PHE A 151 4.58 21.90 12.35
C PHE A 151 3.15 22.01 11.80
N LEU A 152 2.91 23.02 10.96
CA LEU A 152 1.66 23.22 10.22
C LEU A 152 1.28 22.03 9.33
N ARG A 153 2.23 21.43 8.59
CA ARG A 153 1.98 20.23 7.77
C ARG A 153 1.68 18.99 8.63
N ARG A 154 2.27 18.88 9.82
CA ARG A 154 1.96 17.80 10.78
C ARG A 154 0.54 17.96 11.35
N VAL A 155 0.19 19.18 11.74
CA VAL A 155 -1.16 19.53 12.22
C VAL A 155 -2.19 19.29 11.12
N ALA A 156 -1.95 19.76 9.89
CA ALA A 156 -2.83 19.53 8.76
C ALA A 156 -3.05 18.03 8.47
N ASN A 157 -1.98 17.24 8.43
CA ASN A 157 -2.09 15.79 8.25
C ASN A 157 -2.84 15.10 9.41
N TRP A 158 -2.72 15.60 10.63
CA TRP A 158 -3.46 15.06 11.78
C TRP A 158 -4.95 15.42 11.70
N LEU A 159 -5.28 16.67 11.34
CA LEU A 159 -6.65 17.11 11.08
C LEU A 159 -7.32 16.28 9.97
N GLY A 160 -6.63 16.02 8.87
CA GLY A 160 -7.16 15.24 7.76
C GLY A 160 -7.64 13.83 8.16
N LYS A 161 -7.06 13.23 9.20
CA LYS A 161 -7.49 11.91 9.71
C LYS A 161 -8.89 11.93 10.33
N PHE A 162 -9.40 13.09 10.73
CA PHE A 162 -10.75 13.24 11.26
C PHE A 162 -11.81 13.40 10.17
N HIS A 163 -11.43 13.52 8.89
CA HIS A 163 -12.40 13.63 7.80
C HIS A 163 -13.45 12.50 7.81
N PRO A 164 -13.08 11.20 7.91
CA PRO A 164 -14.07 10.12 7.98
C PRO A 164 -14.98 10.19 9.22
N LEU A 165 -14.52 10.77 10.33
CA LEU A 165 -15.39 10.98 11.50
C LEU A 165 -16.37 12.12 11.22
N SER A 166 -15.87 13.24 10.71
CA SER A 166 -16.70 14.43 10.46
C SER A 166 -17.76 14.19 9.40
N THR A 167 -17.53 13.31 8.42
CA THR A 167 -18.52 13.00 7.36
C THR A 167 -19.82 12.42 7.87
N HIS A 168 -19.85 11.76 9.03
CA HIS A 168 -21.07 11.15 9.57
C HIS A 168 -22.13 12.19 9.96
N PHE A 169 -21.71 13.39 10.37
CA PHE A 169 -22.63 14.46 10.76
C PHE A 169 -23.48 14.97 9.59
N PRO A 170 -22.91 15.54 8.51
CA PRO A 170 -23.71 16.03 7.40
C PRO A 170 -24.46 14.91 6.69
N VAL A 171 -23.85 13.73 6.54
CA VAL A 171 -24.51 12.58 5.89
C VAL A 171 -25.73 12.14 6.69
N GLY A 172 -25.58 11.91 8.00
CA GLY A 172 -26.70 11.50 8.85
C GLY A 172 -27.80 12.54 8.90
N LEU A 173 -27.45 13.82 9.07
CA LEU A 173 -28.43 14.92 9.15
C LEU A 173 -29.20 15.11 7.84
N LEU A 174 -28.52 15.13 6.69
CA LEU A 174 -29.17 15.33 5.39
C LEU A 174 -29.98 14.11 4.94
N MET A 175 -29.50 12.89 5.18
CA MET A 175 -30.27 11.68 4.91
C MET A 175 -31.50 11.58 5.82
N THR A 176 -31.37 11.98 7.09
CA THR A 176 -32.53 12.09 8.00
C THR A 176 -33.49 13.19 7.57
N ALA A 177 -33.00 14.30 7.02
CA ALA A 177 -33.85 15.36 6.46
C ALA A 177 -34.71 14.85 5.30
N VAL A 178 -34.20 13.97 4.45
CA VAL A 178 -35.00 13.32 3.39
C VAL A 178 -36.11 12.46 3.98
N LEU A 179 -35.81 11.67 5.01
CA LEU A 179 -36.82 10.85 5.70
C LEU A 179 -37.89 11.72 6.37
N ALA A 180 -37.45 12.78 7.06
CA ALA A 180 -38.35 13.76 7.68
C ALA A 180 -39.22 14.47 6.63
N GLU A 181 -38.68 14.78 5.44
CA GLU A 181 -39.44 15.41 4.35
C GLU A 181 -40.49 14.44 3.75
N ALA A 182 -40.17 13.15 3.64
CA ALA A 182 -41.15 12.15 3.24
C ALA A 182 -42.31 12.05 4.24
N ILE A 183 -41.99 12.06 5.55
CA ILE A 183 -42.99 12.07 6.61
C ILE A 183 -43.80 13.38 6.61
N ALA A 184 -43.13 14.53 6.44
CA ALA A 184 -43.79 15.84 6.34
C ALA A 184 -44.78 15.86 5.17
N TRP A 185 -44.43 15.26 4.03
CA TRP A 185 -45.29 15.16 2.86
C TRP A 185 -46.54 14.32 3.12
N TRP A 186 -46.42 13.20 3.85
CA TRP A 186 -47.57 12.35 4.18
C TRP A 186 -48.46 12.94 5.29
N LEU A 187 -47.85 13.42 6.38
CA LEU A 187 -48.58 13.86 7.55
C LEU A 187 -49.06 15.32 7.46
N LYS A 188 -48.40 16.13 6.63
CA LYS A 188 -48.72 17.56 6.41
C LYS A 188 -48.81 18.36 7.70
N ARG A 189 -47.93 18.08 8.68
CA ARG A 189 -47.85 18.81 9.95
C ARG A 189 -46.63 19.73 9.98
N ASP A 190 -46.81 20.92 10.56
CA ASP A 190 -45.79 21.97 10.65
C ASP A 190 -44.54 21.54 11.44
N GLU A 191 -44.72 20.65 12.42
CA GLU A 191 -43.65 20.09 13.26
C GLU A 191 -42.57 19.41 12.41
N TRP A 192 -42.98 18.61 11.43
CA TRP A 192 -42.06 17.91 10.53
C TRP A 192 -41.38 18.86 9.55
N MET A 193 -42.08 19.93 9.13
CA MET A 193 -41.48 20.96 8.28
C MET A 193 -40.38 21.74 9.02
N LEU A 194 -40.60 22.05 10.29
CA LEU A 194 -39.59 22.67 11.15
C LEU A 194 -38.39 21.73 11.34
N LEU A 195 -38.63 20.42 11.56
CA LEU A 195 -37.57 19.42 11.66
C LEU A 195 -36.72 19.34 10.39
N VAL A 196 -37.35 19.30 9.21
CA VAL A 196 -36.64 19.28 7.92
C VAL A 196 -35.75 20.52 7.75
N ARG A 197 -36.26 21.70 8.11
CA ARG A 197 -35.46 22.95 8.09
C ARG A 197 -34.25 22.84 9.01
N PHE A 198 -34.47 22.44 10.26
CA PHE A 198 -33.41 22.30 11.25
C PHE A 198 -32.33 21.31 10.80
N LEU A 199 -32.72 20.11 10.36
CA LEU A 199 -31.80 19.06 9.90
C LEU A 199 -31.02 19.50 8.65
N THR A 200 -31.69 20.14 7.69
CA THR A 200 -31.06 20.59 6.45
C THR A 200 -30.01 21.67 6.73
N VAL A 201 -30.34 22.67 7.55
CA VAL A 201 -29.42 23.76 7.89
C VAL A 201 -28.24 23.23 8.71
N LEU A 202 -28.49 22.42 9.73
CA LEU A 202 -27.43 21.84 10.55
C LEU A 202 -26.55 20.89 9.72
N GLY A 203 -27.14 20.10 8.83
CA GLY A 203 -26.45 19.25 7.88
C GLY A 203 -25.52 20.05 6.97
N ALA A 204 -26.00 21.15 6.39
CA ALA A 204 -25.18 22.04 5.55
C ALA A 204 -24.06 22.75 6.32
N LEU A 205 -24.32 23.20 7.56
CA LEU A 205 -23.28 23.81 8.40
C LEU A 205 -22.19 22.79 8.78
N SER A 206 -22.57 21.55 9.08
CA SER A 206 -21.62 20.49 9.42
C SER A 206 -20.83 19.94 8.22
N SER A 207 -21.27 20.18 6.98
CA SER A 207 -20.52 19.78 5.77
C SER A 207 -19.32 20.69 5.49
N ILE A 208 -19.33 21.93 5.99
CA ILE A 208 -18.21 22.88 5.86
C ILE A 208 -16.93 22.32 6.49
N PRO A 209 -16.89 22.02 7.82
CA PRO A 209 -15.67 21.48 8.42
C PRO A 209 -15.29 20.13 7.82
N THR A 210 -16.25 19.30 7.43
CA THR A 210 -16.00 18.02 6.76
C THR A 210 -15.22 18.19 5.46
N THR A 211 -15.62 19.14 4.62
CA THR A 211 -14.96 19.44 3.34
C THR A 211 -13.56 19.99 3.57
N VAL A 212 -13.41 20.92 4.52
CA VAL A 212 -12.10 21.49 4.89
C VAL A 212 -11.14 20.39 5.36
N LEU A 213 -11.58 19.48 6.24
CA LEU A 213 -10.79 18.35 6.70
C LEU A 213 -10.46 17.37 5.55
N GLY A 214 -11.38 17.19 4.59
CA GLY A 214 -11.16 16.37 3.40
C GLY A 214 -10.04 16.90 2.51
N TRP A 215 -9.92 18.22 2.35
CA TRP A 215 -8.81 18.84 1.61
C TRP A 215 -7.45 18.67 2.30
N PHE A 216 -7.43 18.48 3.63
CA PHE A 216 -6.22 18.12 4.37
C PHE A 216 -5.94 16.61 4.39
N ALA A 217 -6.92 15.78 4.03
CA ALA A 217 -6.78 14.33 3.95
C ALA A 217 -6.02 13.94 2.67
N ASN A 218 -4.69 13.95 2.74
CA ASN A 218 -3.86 13.46 1.63
C ASN A 218 -3.99 11.94 1.49
N PHE A 219 -4.70 11.47 0.47
CA PHE A 219 -4.74 10.05 0.11
C PHE A 219 -3.56 9.71 -0.83
N PRO A 220 -2.70 8.73 -0.49
CA PRO A 220 -1.57 8.36 -1.34
C PRO A 220 -2.06 7.66 -2.60
N THR A 221 -1.83 8.26 -3.76
CA THR A 221 -2.20 7.70 -5.07
C THR A 221 -1.06 7.81 -6.07
N VAL A 222 -0.91 6.82 -6.95
CA VAL A 222 0.02 6.88 -8.08
C VAL A 222 -0.66 7.60 -9.25
N SER A 223 -0.02 8.61 -9.82
CA SER A 223 -0.55 9.37 -10.95
C SER A 223 -0.88 8.44 -12.13
N GLY A 224 -2.10 8.55 -12.67
CA GLY A 224 -2.59 7.69 -13.77
C GLY A 224 -3.24 6.38 -13.33
N SER A 225 -3.19 6.02 -12.03
CA SER A 225 -3.91 4.85 -11.51
C SER A 225 -5.42 5.07 -11.45
N GLU A 226 -6.19 3.97 -11.50
CA GLU A 226 -7.64 4.00 -11.28
C GLU A 226 -8.00 4.66 -9.93
N ILE A 227 -7.24 4.33 -8.87
CA ILE A 227 -7.42 4.88 -7.53
C ILE A 227 -7.21 6.41 -7.51
N ALA A 228 -6.24 6.93 -8.27
CA ALA A 228 -6.04 8.38 -8.40
C ALA A 228 -7.27 9.05 -9.03
N THR A 229 -7.86 8.43 -10.05
CA THR A 229 -9.08 8.92 -10.71
C THR A 229 -10.26 8.90 -9.74
N ILE A 230 -10.49 7.79 -9.04
CA ILE A 230 -11.54 7.66 -8.02
C ILE A 230 -11.37 8.73 -6.94
N TYR A 231 -10.14 8.95 -6.47
CA TYR A 231 -9.83 9.97 -5.45
C TYR A 231 -10.18 11.38 -5.93
N ARG A 232 -9.85 11.73 -7.17
CA ARG A 232 -10.20 13.04 -7.75
C ARG A 232 -11.71 13.23 -7.88
N PHE A 233 -12.42 12.21 -8.36
CA PHE A 233 -13.88 12.27 -8.42
C PHE A 233 -14.51 12.40 -7.03
N HIS A 234 -14.06 11.61 -6.05
CA HIS A 234 -14.53 11.70 -4.67
C HIS A 234 -14.30 13.11 -4.09
N GLN A 235 -13.12 13.69 -4.29
CA GLN A 235 -12.77 15.01 -3.80
C GLN A 235 -13.63 16.13 -4.41
N VAL A 236 -13.79 16.12 -5.75
CA VAL A 236 -14.58 17.14 -6.46
C VAL A 236 -16.06 16.99 -6.15
N LEU A 237 -16.60 15.77 -6.21
CA LEU A 237 -18.01 15.51 -5.90
C LEU A 237 -18.33 15.79 -4.44
N GLY A 238 -17.42 15.47 -3.50
CA GLY A 238 -17.60 15.81 -2.08
C GLY A 238 -17.70 17.32 -1.86
N THR A 239 -16.80 18.10 -2.49
CA THR A 239 -16.82 19.57 -2.40
C THR A 239 -18.10 20.14 -3.04
N ALA A 240 -18.50 19.63 -4.21
CA ALA A 240 -19.73 20.02 -4.88
C ALA A 240 -20.98 19.69 -4.06
N THR A 241 -20.99 18.54 -3.38
CA THR A 241 -22.10 18.11 -2.50
C THR A 241 -22.23 19.04 -1.30
N SER A 242 -21.12 19.49 -0.70
CA SER A 242 -21.16 20.49 0.38
C SER A 242 -21.71 21.83 -0.09
N ALA A 243 -21.32 22.29 -1.29
CA ALA A 243 -21.90 23.51 -1.87
C ALA A 243 -23.40 23.33 -2.15
N TRP A 244 -23.81 22.16 -2.64
CA TRP A 244 -25.22 21.84 -2.87
C TRP A 244 -26.05 21.77 -1.59
N ALA A 245 -25.48 21.29 -0.48
CA ALA A 245 -26.14 21.31 0.82
C ALA A 245 -26.45 22.75 1.27
N LEU A 246 -25.54 23.71 1.02
CA LEU A 246 -25.78 25.14 1.29
C LEU A 246 -26.89 25.72 0.40
N VAL A 247 -26.99 25.27 -0.85
CA VAL A 247 -28.12 25.62 -1.73
C VAL A 247 -29.43 25.08 -1.15
N CYS A 248 -29.46 23.82 -0.68
CA CYS A 248 -30.64 23.23 -0.04
C CYS A 248 -31.06 24.01 1.22
N ALA A 249 -30.10 24.36 2.08
CA ALA A 249 -30.34 25.18 3.27
C ALA A 249 -30.84 26.59 2.91
N THR A 250 -30.32 27.19 1.85
CA THR A 250 -30.78 28.50 1.38
C THR A 250 -32.22 28.42 0.88
N LEU A 251 -32.54 27.41 0.05
CA LEU A 251 -33.88 27.19 -0.47
C LEU A 251 -34.89 26.96 0.66
N VAL A 252 -34.54 26.18 1.69
CA VAL A 252 -35.46 25.89 2.81
C VAL A 252 -35.65 27.09 3.75
N CYS A 253 -34.71 28.04 3.78
CA CYS A 253 -34.80 29.27 4.56
C CYS A 253 -35.59 30.37 3.85
N ILE A 254 -35.34 30.58 2.55
CA ILE A 254 -36.02 31.62 1.75
C ILE A 254 -37.50 31.30 1.54
N ALA A 255 -37.86 30.02 1.49
CA ALA A 255 -39.15 29.63 0.97
C ALA A 255 -40.31 29.62 1.98
N GLU A 256 -40.08 29.88 3.29
CA GLU A 256 -41.10 29.76 4.37
C GLU A 256 -42.11 28.63 4.08
N CYS A 257 -41.59 27.45 3.74
CA CYS A 257 -42.18 26.57 2.74
C CYS A 257 -43.63 26.14 3.03
N GLU A 258 -44.60 26.94 2.59
CA GLU A 258 -46.00 26.57 2.58
C GLU A 258 -46.18 25.33 1.68
N GLU A 259 -46.87 24.32 2.20
CA GLU A 259 -47.12 23.08 1.49
C GLU A 259 -47.87 23.34 0.17
N GLY A 260 -47.42 22.69 -0.91
CA GLY A 260 -48.00 22.87 -2.25
C GLY A 260 -47.38 23.98 -3.11
N SER A 261 -46.51 24.84 -2.55
CA SER A 261 -45.82 25.87 -3.33
C SER A 261 -44.78 25.32 -4.33
N LEU A 262 -44.52 26.04 -5.42
CA LEU A 262 -43.45 25.72 -6.38
C LEU A 262 -42.07 25.69 -5.67
N SER A 263 -41.86 26.58 -4.70
CA SER A 263 -40.66 26.66 -3.89
C SER A 263 -40.43 25.38 -3.08
N ARG A 264 -41.49 24.81 -2.46
CA ARG A 264 -41.40 23.50 -1.79
C ARG A 264 -41.01 22.39 -2.77
N ARG A 265 -41.61 22.36 -3.96
CA ARG A 265 -41.29 21.35 -4.99
C ARG A 265 -39.84 21.44 -5.44
N ARG A 266 -39.31 22.66 -5.63
CA ARG A 266 -37.90 22.91 -5.95
C ARG A 266 -36.98 22.45 -4.82
N PHE A 267 -37.31 22.77 -3.57
CA PHE A 267 -36.57 22.32 -2.40
C PHE A 267 -36.52 20.79 -2.31
N ARG A 268 -37.67 20.10 -2.47
CA ARG A 268 -37.72 18.62 -2.48
C ARG A 268 -36.83 18.03 -3.55
N GLY A 269 -36.90 18.55 -4.77
CA GLY A 269 -36.02 18.12 -5.86
C GLY A 269 -34.54 18.33 -5.53
N ALA A 270 -34.19 19.49 -4.98
CA ALA A 270 -32.82 19.80 -4.57
C ALA A 270 -32.32 18.86 -3.46
N LEU A 271 -33.15 18.58 -2.45
CA LEU A 271 -32.81 17.71 -1.33
C LEU A 271 -32.62 16.25 -1.79
N LEU A 272 -33.51 15.74 -2.65
CA LEU A 272 -33.38 14.41 -3.24
C LEU A 272 -32.14 14.27 -4.12
N PHE A 273 -31.83 15.29 -4.92
CA PHE A 273 -30.59 15.31 -5.70
C PHE A 273 -29.36 15.38 -4.78
N GLY A 274 -29.42 16.13 -3.68
CA GLY A 274 -28.38 16.14 -2.66
C GLY A 274 -28.14 14.76 -2.06
N ALA A 275 -29.19 14.02 -1.72
CA ALA A 275 -29.07 12.65 -1.20
C ALA A 275 -28.49 11.67 -2.22
N PHE A 276 -28.83 11.82 -3.50
CA PHE A 276 -28.19 11.08 -4.58
C PHE A 276 -26.68 11.37 -4.64
N LEU A 277 -26.28 12.65 -4.62
CA LEU A 277 -24.86 13.04 -4.59
C LEU A 277 -24.12 12.45 -3.38
N ILE A 278 -24.71 12.52 -2.18
CA ILE A 278 -24.16 11.92 -0.96
C ILE A 278 -23.93 10.42 -1.15
N SER A 279 -24.88 9.71 -1.75
CA SER A 279 -24.79 8.28 -2.00
C SER A 279 -23.64 7.94 -2.96
N VAL A 280 -23.48 8.70 -4.04
CA VAL A 280 -22.37 8.54 -5.01
C VAL A 280 -21.02 8.84 -4.34
N VAL A 281 -20.91 9.93 -3.59
CA VAL A 281 -19.68 10.29 -2.86
C VAL A 281 -19.33 9.22 -1.83
N GLY A 282 -20.32 8.71 -1.09
CA GLY A 282 -20.16 7.63 -0.12
C GLY A 282 -19.66 6.34 -0.78
N PHE A 283 -20.23 5.96 -1.92
CA PHE A 283 -19.77 4.82 -2.72
C PHE A 283 -18.30 4.97 -3.13
N LEU A 284 -17.91 6.13 -3.67
CA LEU A 284 -16.52 6.40 -4.06
C LEU A 284 -15.57 6.37 -2.85
N GLY A 285 -16.01 6.90 -1.70
CA GLY A 285 -15.26 6.83 -0.45
C GLY A 285 -15.03 5.39 0.01
N GLY A 286 -16.05 4.53 -0.12
CA GLY A 286 -15.95 3.09 0.12
C GLY A 286 -14.97 2.40 -0.83
N ALA A 287 -15.03 2.73 -2.13
CA ALA A 287 -14.13 2.18 -3.14
C ALA A 287 -12.66 2.55 -2.87
N LEU A 288 -12.38 3.78 -2.41
CA LEU A 288 -11.03 4.17 -1.99
C LEU A 288 -10.51 3.33 -0.82
N ASN A 289 -11.36 3.04 0.15
CA ASN A 289 -10.98 2.22 1.30
C ASN A 289 -10.81 0.73 0.94
N ALA A 290 -11.52 0.26 -0.10
CA ALA A 290 -11.42 -1.10 -0.62
C ALA A 290 -10.27 -1.31 -1.63
N GLY A 291 -9.56 -0.25 -2.03
CA GLY A 291 -8.43 -0.35 -2.96
C GLY A 291 -8.79 -0.24 -4.45
N GLY A 292 -9.99 0.21 -4.81
CA GLY A 292 -10.44 0.38 -6.20
C GLY A 292 -11.87 -0.09 -6.43
N LEU A 293 -12.30 -0.22 -7.68
CA LEU A 293 -13.61 -0.80 -8.04
C LEU A 293 -13.56 -2.32 -8.23
N GLY A 294 -12.37 -2.92 -8.20
CA GLY A 294 -12.16 -4.34 -8.47
C GLY A 294 -12.87 -5.28 -7.50
N HIS A 295 -13.15 -4.85 -6.27
CA HIS A 295 -13.86 -5.65 -5.26
C HIS A 295 -15.37 -5.83 -5.54
N TYR A 296 -15.93 -5.12 -6.53
CA TYR A 296 -17.32 -5.29 -6.97
C TYR A 296 -17.46 -6.24 -8.18
N LYS A 297 -16.36 -6.81 -8.69
CA LYS A 297 -16.42 -7.84 -9.72
C LYS A 297 -16.82 -9.17 -9.07
N PHE A 298 -18.07 -9.59 -9.30
CA PHE A 298 -18.59 -10.92 -8.96
C PHE A 298 -18.20 -11.95 -10.02
#